data_AF-A0A7R9ITJ3-F1
#
_entry.id   AF-A0A7R9ITJ3-F1
#
_cell.length_a   1.000
_cell.length_b   1.000
_cell.length_c   1.000
_cell.angle_alpha   90.00
_cell.angle_beta   90.00
_cell.angle_gamma   90.00
#
_symmetry.space_group_name_H-M   'P 1'
#
loop_
_entity.id
_entity.type
_entity.pdbx_description
1 polymer ?
#
loop_
_entity_poly.entity_id
_entity_poly.type
_entity_poly.pdbx_seq_one_letter_code
_entity_poly.pdbx_strand_id
1 'polypeptide(L)'
;MVTKIVEVIFDFVLLAVILVSKIVEVLVDFVLLAVILVSSSAATGGGFVELDQGPSLHQTTVDSCKTPGYQCSDDCTKIQLCVSTGASFQLVQVEDCGQGYCDKEQHTCSDTQTTCRVKVNFTCSEAGIFPDLYDCTVFHICADGGVEIESGTCDTGYAYDALTSACDLKVADVPRVCTDGPVPACVEEGQTGALDSNPSIYYVCTDDNTLLYRCSHGQYDPSLFSCKDSTPTSNTTTPTPTPVTCDLAGVSIVDPDSCNGYYLCNLLLEPIHEECPAGNFFSPLLHLCLPGSCEDGAGTTTTPADTKCEKVGMSSDPASCTGYYFCDASLRLVHRQCDTGTYFNKSLSLCAPGTCQD
;
A
#
# COMPACT_ATOMS: atom_id res chain seq x y z
N MET A 1 -4.51 -42.76 -59.63
CA MET A 1 -3.06 -42.50 -59.60
C MET A 1 -2.70 -41.51 -58.51
N VAL A 2 -3.40 -40.38 -58.40
CA VAL A 2 -3.20 -39.35 -57.36
C VAL A 2 -3.36 -39.90 -55.93
N THR A 3 -4.39 -40.70 -55.65
CA THR A 3 -4.66 -41.23 -54.29
C THR A 3 -3.53 -42.11 -53.74
N LYS A 4 -2.91 -42.94 -54.59
CA LYS A 4 -1.77 -43.79 -54.20
C LYS A 4 -0.49 -42.98 -53.93
N ILE A 5 -0.35 -41.81 -54.54
CA ILE A 5 0.80 -40.92 -54.31
C ILE A 5 0.64 -40.22 -52.96
N VAL A 6 -0.58 -39.84 -52.59
CA VAL A 6 -0.89 -39.19 -51.31
C VAL A 6 -0.66 -40.16 -50.13
N GLU A 7 -1.07 -41.43 -50.24
CA GLU A 7 -0.80 -42.45 -49.22
C GLU A 7 0.70 -42.67 -49.01
N VAL A 8 1.48 -42.76 -50.09
CA VAL A 8 2.94 -42.93 -50.00
C VAL A 8 3.61 -41.72 -49.35
N ILE A 9 3.20 -40.50 -49.67
CA ILE A 9 3.76 -39.28 -49.05
C ILE A 9 3.43 -39.24 -47.55
N PHE A 10 2.21 -39.62 -47.16
CA PHE A 10 1.80 -39.65 -45.77
C PHE A 10 2.63 -40.66 -44.95
N ASP A 11 2.88 -41.86 -45.50
CA ASP A 11 3.73 -42.87 -44.85
C ASP A 11 5.17 -42.39 -44.68
N PHE A 12 5.74 -41.69 -45.68
CA PHE A 12 7.08 -41.11 -45.59
C PHE A 12 7.18 -40.00 -44.53
N VAL A 13 6.17 -39.14 -44.44
CA VAL A 13 6.12 -38.08 -43.42
C VAL A 13 5.97 -38.68 -42.02
N LEU A 14 5.12 -39.70 -41.85
CA LEU A 14 4.96 -40.40 -40.59
C LEU A 14 6.25 -41.09 -40.14
N LEU A 15 6.96 -41.76 -41.06
CA LEU A 15 8.27 -42.35 -40.77
C LEU A 15 9.30 -41.30 -40.37
N ALA A 16 9.33 -40.14 -41.03
CA ALA A 16 10.23 -39.05 -40.69
C ALA A 16 9.96 -38.49 -39.28
N VAL A 17 8.68 -38.30 -38.91
CA VAL A 17 8.27 -37.83 -37.58
C VAL A 17 8.68 -38.84 -36.49
N ILE A 18 8.48 -40.14 -36.73
CA ILE A 18 8.90 -41.20 -35.80
C ILE A 18 10.43 -41.22 -35.65
N LEU A 19 11.16 -41.03 -36.75
CA LEU A 19 12.63 -40.98 -36.73
C LEU A 19 13.14 -39.79 -35.90
N VAL A 20 12.55 -38.61 -36.08
CA VAL A 20 12.91 -37.40 -35.32
C VAL A 20 12.60 -37.58 -33.84
N SER A 21 11.43 -38.13 -33.49
CA SER A 21 11.08 -38.41 -32.09
C SER A 21 12.07 -39.37 -31.42
N LYS A 22 12.48 -40.44 -32.12
CA LYS A 22 13.49 -41.39 -31.64
C LYS A 22 14.87 -40.74 -31.46
N ILE A 23 15.25 -39.83 -32.36
CA ILE A 23 16.50 -39.08 -32.26
C ILE A 23 16.48 -38.14 -31.05
N VAL A 24 15.35 -37.48 -30.77
CA VAL A 24 15.18 -36.62 -29.59
C VAL A 24 15.29 -37.43 -28.30
N GLU A 25 14.64 -38.60 -28.20
CA GLU A 25 14.78 -39.49 -27.05
C GLU A 25 16.25 -39.89 -26.80
N VAL A 26 16.97 -40.30 -27.86
CA VAL A 26 18.39 -40.68 -27.75
C VAL A 26 19.26 -39.49 -27.33
N LEU A 27 18.98 -38.28 -27.83
CA LEU A 27 19.71 -37.08 -27.45
C LEU A 27 19.46 -36.69 -25.97
N VAL A 28 18.22 -36.83 -25.49
CA VAL A 28 17.88 -36.59 -24.08
C VAL A 28 18.60 -37.58 -23.17
N ASP A 29 18.64 -38.86 -23.54
CA ASP A 29 19.39 -39.88 -22.80
C ASP A 29 20.91 -39.61 -22.83
N PHE A 30 21.46 -39.13 -23.95
CA PHE A 30 22.87 -38.77 -24.06
C PHE A 30 23.24 -37.57 -23.19
N VAL A 31 22.35 -36.56 -23.12
CA VAL A 31 22.51 -35.39 -22.24
C VAL A 31 22.42 -35.81 -20.78
N LEU A 32 21.48 -36.69 -20.41
CA LEU A 32 21.35 -37.18 -19.04
C LEU A 32 22.58 -38.00 -18.61
N LEU A 33 23.11 -38.84 -19.49
CA LEU A 33 24.38 -39.56 -19.27
C LEU A 33 25.57 -38.60 -19.13
N ALA A 34 25.65 -37.55 -19.95
CA ALA A 34 26.70 -36.54 -19.83
C ALA A 34 26.64 -35.78 -18.49
N VAL A 35 25.44 -35.41 -18.02
CA VAL A 35 25.23 -34.76 -16.72
C VAL A 35 25.65 -35.68 -15.57
N ILE A 36 25.32 -36.97 -15.64
CA ILE A 36 25.73 -37.96 -14.64
C ILE A 36 27.26 -38.13 -14.62
N LEU A 37 27.90 -38.18 -15.79
CA LEU A 37 29.36 -38.29 -15.88
C LEU A 37 30.09 -37.06 -15.32
N VAL A 38 29.56 -35.84 -15.51
CA VAL A 38 30.12 -34.60 -14.94
C VAL A 38 29.97 -34.57 -13.41
N SER A 39 28.89 -35.13 -12.86
CA SER A 39 28.69 -35.19 -11.40
C SER A 39 29.58 -36.21 -10.67
N SER A 40 30.31 -37.07 -11.41
CA SER A 40 31.11 -38.16 -10.84
C SER A 40 32.58 -37.82 -10.56
N SER A 41 33.07 -36.63 -10.95
CA SER A 41 34.49 -36.25 -10.83
C SER A 41 34.72 -35.10 -9.85
N ALA A 42 34.28 -35.26 -8.60
CA ALA A 42 34.61 -34.33 -7.51
C ALA A 42 35.18 -35.08 -6.30
N ALA A 43 36.38 -35.62 -6.44
CA ALA A 43 37.24 -35.95 -5.30
C ALA A 43 38.71 -35.97 -5.73
N THR A 44 39.42 -34.89 -5.37
CA THR A 44 40.82 -34.76 -4.90
C THR A 44 41.61 -33.64 -5.58
N GLY A 45 41.85 -32.57 -4.81
CA GLY A 45 43.18 -31.98 -4.60
C GLY A 45 43.82 -31.11 -5.70
N GLY A 46 43.74 -29.79 -5.50
CA GLY A 46 44.89 -28.86 -5.58
C GLY A 46 45.40 -28.43 -6.97
N GLY A 47 45.34 -27.11 -7.22
CA GLY A 47 46.15 -26.42 -8.25
C GLY A 47 45.37 -25.40 -9.06
N PHE A 48 45.47 -24.12 -8.67
CA PHE A 48 44.99 -22.98 -9.46
C PHE A 48 45.75 -22.88 -10.79
N VAL A 49 45.04 -22.86 -11.91
CA VAL A 49 45.40 -22.11 -13.12
C VAL A 49 44.11 -21.53 -13.71
N GLU A 50 44.13 -20.22 -13.86
CA GLU A 50 43.09 -19.32 -14.36
C GLU A 50 42.80 -19.59 -15.85
N LEU A 51 41.52 -19.80 -16.18
CA LEU A 51 40.96 -19.62 -17.53
C LEU A 51 39.63 -18.88 -17.39
N ASP A 52 39.54 -17.79 -18.15
CA ASP A 52 38.56 -16.71 -18.11
C ASP A 52 37.08 -17.13 -18.13
N GLN A 53 36.33 -16.47 -17.22
CA GLN A 53 35.02 -15.83 -17.39
C GLN A 53 33.85 -16.67 -17.93
N GLY A 54 33.27 -17.48 -17.04
CA GLY A 54 31.81 -17.66 -16.99
C GLY A 54 31.18 -16.54 -16.14
N PRO A 55 29.94 -16.11 -16.39
CA PRO A 55 29.32 -15.04 -15.60
C PRO A 55 29.21 -15.52 -14.15
N SER A 56 29.90 -14.78 -13.29
CA SER A 56 29.79 -14.88 -11.84
C SER A 56 28.31 -14.81 -11.49
N LEU A 57 27.78 -15.85 -10.84
CA LEU A 57 26.49 -15.79 -10.17
C LEU A 57 26.67 -14.80 -9.01
N HIS A 58 26.52 -13.51 -9.32
CA HIS A 58 26.61 -12.44 -8.36
C HIS A 58 25.38 -12.58 -7.47
N GLN A 59 25.60 -13.22 -6.32
CA GLN A 59 24.60 -13.36 -5.27
C GLN A 59 24.43 -11.99 -4.60
N THR A 60 23.76 -11.09 -5.31
CA THR A 60 23.35 -9.78 -4.80
C THR A 60 21.97 -9.93 -4.20
N THR A 61 21.97 -9.87 -2.87
CA THR A 61 20.98 -9.26 -1.98
C THR A 61 19.50 -9.66 -2.12
N VAL A 62 18.93 -9.96 -0.96
CA VAL A 62 17.56 -10.42 -0.72
C VAL A 62 16.54 -9.42 -1.26
N ASP A 63 16.13 -9.61 -2.52
CA ASP A 63 14.82 -9.20 -3.03
C ASP A 63 14.16 -10.46 -3.57
N SER A 64 13.47 -11.15 -2.67
CA SER A 64 12.89 -12.46 -2.94
C SER A 64 11.65 -12.26 -3.80
N CYS A 65 11.80 -12.41 -5.12
CA CYS A 65 10.68 -12.58 -6.02
C CYS A 65 9.67 -13.59 -5.43
N LYS A 66 8.36 -13.28 -5.49
CA LYS A 66 7.34 -14.05 -4.76
C LYS A 66 6.60 -15.07 -5.62
N THR A 67 6.67 -14.91 -6.93
CA THR A 67 5.97 -15.74 -7.92
C THR A 67 6.94 -16.24 -8.98
N PRO A 68 6.91 -17.52 -9.33
CA PRO A 68 7.79 -18.05 -10.37
C PRO A 68 7.41 -17.48 -11.73
N GLY A 69 8.42 -17.12 -12.54
CA GLY A 69 8.20 -16.52 -13.86
C GLY A 69 9.24 -15.45 -14.22
N TYR A 70 9.16 -14.97 -15.46
CA TYR A 70 9.95 -13.84 -15.92
C TYR A 70 9.43 -12.54 -15.31
N GLN A 71 10.35 -11.65 -14.95
CA GLN A 71 10.06 -10.32 -14.43
C GLN A 71 11.17 -9.36 -14.82
N CYS A 72 10.84 -8.07 -14.90
CA CYS A 72 11.84 -7.03 -15.04
C CYS A 72 12.43 -6.64 -13.68
N SER A 73 13.67 -6.16 -13.68
CA SER A 73 14.26 -5.49 -12.51
C SER A 73 13.55 -4.17 -12.19
N ASP A 74 13.79 -3.66 -10.98
CA ASP A 74 13.15 -2.44 -10.46
C ASP A 74 13.52 -1.17 -11.24
N ASP A 75 14.71 -1.15 -11.84
CA ASP A 75 15.19 -0.10 -12.74
C ASP A 75 14.80 -0.35 -14.22
N CYS A 76 14.05 -1.42 -14.50
CA CYS A 76 13.64 -1.85 -15.84
C CYS A 76 14.78 -2.11 -16.83
N THR A 77 16.02 -2.26 -16.37
CA THR A 77 17.18 -2.48 -17.24
C THR A 77 17.52 -3.96 -17.43
N LYS A 78 16.95 -4.88 -16.64
CA LYS A 78 17.30 -6.30 -16.67
C LYS A 78 16.06 -7.19 -16.74
N ILE A 79 16.19 -8.30 -17.45
CA ILE A 79 15.24 -9.42 -17.42
C ILE A 79 15.73 -10.43 -16.40
N GLN A 80 14.84 -10.84 -15.52
CA GLN A 80 15.11 -11.75 -14.41
C GLN A 80 14.09 -12.89 -14.42
N LEU A 81 14.50 -14.06 -13.96
CA LEU A 81 13.66 -15.24 -13.81
C LEU A 81 13.58 -15.60 -12.34
N CYS A 82 12.37 -15.59 -11.81
CA CYS A 82 12.10 -16.12 -10.49
C CYS A 82 11.90 -17.64 -10.57
N VAL A 83 12.77 -18.41 -9.91
CA VAL A 83 12.67 -19.86 -9.82
C VAL A 83 12.31 -20.28 -8.40
N SER A 84 11.36 -21.21 -8.27
CA SER A 84 11.04 -21.83 -6.98
C SER A 84 12.02 -22.98 -6.72
N THR A 85 12.73 -22.93 -5.59
CA THR A 85 13.64 -24.00 -5.13
C THR A 85 13.00 -24.87 -4.04
N GLY A 86 11.67 -24.82 -3.92
CA GLY A 86 10.89 -25.55 -2.91
C GLY A 86 10.80 -24.81 -1.57
N ALA A 87 11.93 -24.45 -0.96
CA ALA A 87 11.95 -23.76 0.34
C ALA A 87 12.03 -22.23 0.23
N SER A 88 12.42 -21.69 -0.93
CA SER A 88 12.53 -20.26 -1.18
C SER A 88 12.47 -19.97 -2.68
N PHE A 89 12.33 -18.69 -3.01
CA PHE A 89 12.45 -18.20 -4.36
C PHE A 89 13.85 -17.65 -4.59
N GLN A 90 14.40 -17.95 -5.76
CA GLN A 90 15.68 -17.41 -6.21
C GLN A 90 15.46 -16.59 -7.47
N LEU A 91 16.05 -15.41 -7.48
CA LEU A 91 16.06 -14.51 -8.62
C LEU A 91 17.33 -14.79 -9.44
N VAL A 92 17.14 -15.22 -10.68
CA VAL A 92 18.23 -15.45 -11.63
C VAL A 92 18.22 -14.33 -12.65
N GLN A 93 19.34 -13.63 -12.81
CA GLN A 93 19.48 -12.65 -13.89
C GLN A 93 19.61 -13.39 -15.22
N VAL A 94 18.79 -13.00 -16.20
CA VAL A 94 18.75 -13.63 -17.53
C VAL A 94 19.49 -12.78 -18.54
N GLU A 95 19.14 -11.48 -18.62
CA GLU A 95 19.66 -10.57 -19.63
C GLU A 95 19.71 -9.12 -19.09
N ASP A 96 20.67 -8.34 -19.57
CA ASP A 96 20.80 -6.90 -19.32
C ASP A 96 20.51 -6.16 -20.63
N CYS A 97 19.51 -5.28 -20.62
CA CYS A 97 19.03 -4.55 -21.78
C CYS A 97 19.94 -3.39 -22.20
N GLY A 98 20.99 -3.08 -21.43
CA GLY A 98 21.98 -2.06 -21.79
C GLY A 98 21.36 -0.66 -21.89
N GLN A 99 21.11 -0.19 -23.12
CA GLN A 99 20.48 1.11 -23.40
C GLN A 99 18.95 1.01 -23.62
N GLY A 100 18.42 -0.21 -23.70
CA GLY A 100 16.98 -0.47 -23.83
C GLY A 100 16.31 -0.77 -22.50
N TYR A 101 15.01 -1.07 -22.57
CA TYR A 101 14.15 -1.36 -21.42
C TYR A 101 13.61 -2.79 -21.50
N CYS A 102 13.38 -3.40 -20.34
CA CYS A 102 12.70 -4.67 -20.24
C CYS A 102 11.19 -4.52 -20.52
N ASP A 103 10.65 -5.33 -21.43
CA ASP A 103 9.22 -5.45 -21.69
C ASP A 103 8.65 -6.60 -20.84
N LYS A 104 7.71 -6.26 -19.93
CA LYS A 104 7.09 -7.23 -19.00
C LYS A 104 6.18 -8.23 -19.71
N GLU A 105 5.57 -7.86 -20.83
CA GLU A 105 4.61 -8.72 -21.54
C GLU A 105 5.32 -9.66 -22.52
N GLN A 106 6.34 -9.15 -23.20
CA GLN A 106 7.09 -9.93 -24.19
C GLN A 106 8.25 -10.72 -23.58
N HIS A 107 8.67 -10.36 -22.36
CA HIS A 107 9.86 -10.90 -21.70
C HIS A 107 11.14 -10.72 -22.55
N THR A 108 11.26 -9.58 -23.22
CA THR A 108 12.38 -9.23 -24.10
C THR A 108 12.83 -7.80 -23.86
N CYS A 109 14.06 -7.46 -24.25
CA CYS A 109 14.53 -6.07 -24.25
C CYS A 109 13.96 -5.32 -25.46
N SER A 110 13.59 -4.07 -25.26
CA SER A 110 13.03 -3.17 -26.26
C SER A 110 13.68 -1.79 -26.20
N ASP A 111 13.89 -1.18 -27.36
CA ASP A 111 14.45 0.18 -27.47
C ASP A 111 13.41 1.28 -27.16
N THR A 112 12.13 0.91 -27.03
CA THR A 112 11.04 1.81 -26.63
C THR A 112 10.56 1.47 -25.22
N GLN A 113 10.20 2.49 -24.42
CA GLN A 113 9.71 2.31 -23.05
C GLN A 113 8.35 1.60 -23.11
N THR A 114 8.32 0.34 -22.68
CA THR A 114 7.38 -0.62 -23.29
C THR A 114 6.30 -1.18 -22.38
N THR A 115 6.52 -1.31 -21.07
CA THR A 115 5.50 -1.82 -20.11
C THR A 115 6.05 -1.88 -18.67
N CYS A 116 7.37 -1.99 -18.52
CA CYS A 116 8.01 -1.94 -17.22
C CYS A 116 8.00 -0.51 -16.64
N ARG A 117 7.62 -0.38 -15.37
CA ARG A 117 7.65 0.87 -14.62
C ARG A 117 8.85 0.86 -13.69
N VAL A 118 9.69 1.88 -13.77
CA VAL A 118 10.80 2.09 -12.85
C VAL A 118 10.19 2.29 -11.46
N LYS A 119 10.63 1.48 -10.49
CA LYS A 119 10.18 1.63 -9.11
C LYS A 119 10.81 2.87 -8.50
N VAL A 120 9.97 3.79 -8.05
CA VAL A 120 10.38 4.94 -7.25
C VAL A 120 9.99 4.72 -5.80
N ASN A 121 10.64 5.45 -4.88
CA ASN A 121 10.32 5.34 -3.47
C ASN A 121 8.92 5.90 -3.20
N PHE A 122 8.15 5.19 -2.38
CA PHE A 122 6.87 5.68 -1.92
C PHE A 122 7.04 6.97 -1.11
N THR A 123 6.07 7.88 -1.24
CA THR A 123 6.01 9.13 -0.47
C THR A 123 4.59 9.35 0.00
N CYS A 124 4.43 9.55 1.31
CA CYS A 124 3.14 9.89 1.90
C CYS A 124 2.74 11.32 1.52
N SER A 125 1.50 11.48 1.08
CA SER A 125 0.93 12.81 0.84
C SER A 125 0.05 13.26 2.00
N GLU A 126 -0.64 12.32 2.64
CA GLU A 126 -1.53 12.53 3.79
C GLU A 126 -1.50 11.33 4.74
N ALA A 127 -2.14 11.43 5.90
CA ALA A 127 -2.27 10.33 6.83
C ALA A 127 -3.22 9.23 6.29
N GLY A 128 -2.89 7.97 6.53
CA GLY A 128 -3.69 6.84 6.08
C GLY A 128 -2.87 5.59 5.77
N ILE A 129 -3.56 4.54 5.32
CA ILE A 129 -2.92 3.30 4.84
C ILE A 129 -3.11 3.21 3.33
N PHE A 130 -2.01 3.10 2.61
CA PHE A 130 -2.00 3.12 1.15
C PHE A 130 -1.37 1.85 0.59
N PRO A 131 -1.83 1.34 -0.57
CA PRO A 131 -1.09 0.30 -1.27
C PRO A 131 0.28 0.83 -1.72
N ASP A 132 1.27 -0.04 -1.82
CA ASP A 132 2.49 0.25 -2.59
C ASP A 132 2.13 0.52 -4.05
N LEU A 133 2.95 1.28 -4.79
CA LEU A 133 2.65 1.64 -6.19
C LEU A 133 2.84 0.46 -7.17
N TYR A 134 3.65 -0.52 -6.81
CA TYR A 134 4.15 -1.56 -7.71
C TYR A 134 3.96 -2.98 -7.17
N ASP A 135 4.01 -3.15 -5.84
CA ASP A 135 3.89 -4.45 -5.18
C ASP A 135 2.52 -4.57 -4.48
N CYS A 136 1.62 -5.36 -5.07
CA CYS A 136 0.29 -5.58 -4.50
C CYS A 136 0.29 -6.21 -3.09
N THR A 137 1.41 -6.79 -2.65
CA THR A 137 1.54 -7.40 -1.33
C THR A 137 2.04 -6.42 -0.27
N VAL A 138 2.46 -5.22 -0.66
CA VAL A 138 3.02 -4.21 0.25
C VAL A 138 2.02 -3.08 0.47
N PHE A 139 1.99 -2.56 1.69
CA PHE A 139 1.22 -1.37 2.05
C PHE A 139 2.06 -0.44 2.93
N HIS A 140 1.73 0.84 2.91
CA HIS A 140 2.40 1.91 3.63
C HIS A 140 1.45 2.55 4.62
N ILE A 141 1.95 2.85 5.81
CA ILE A 141 1.24 3.59 6.86
C ILE A 141 1.85 4.98 6.94
N CYS A 142 1.01 5.97 6.71
CA CYS A 142 1.35 7.39 6.71
C CYS A 142 0.73 8.08 7.92
N ALA A 143 1.52 8.95 8.57
CA ALA A 143 1.07 9.85 9.63
C ALA A 143 0.83 11.27 9.10
N ASP A 144 0.24 12.10 9.97
CA ASP A 144 0.00 13.52 9.69
C ASP A 144 1.29 14.24 9.27
N GLY A 145 1.16 15.11 8.27
CA GLY A 145 2.30 15.80 7.66
C GLY A 145 2.98 15.02 6.54
N GLY A 146 2.38 13.93 6.05
CA GLY A 146 2.88 13.19 4.89
C GLY A 146 4.17 12.42 5.19
N VAL A 147 4.25 11.82 6.38
CA VAL A 147 5.42 11.05 6.80
C VAL A 147 5.08 9.56 6.80
N GLU A 148 5.84 8.78 6.05
CA GLU A 148 5.79 7.32 6.14
C GLU A 148 6.36 6.88 7.48
N ILE A 149 5.54 6.23 8.29
CA ILE A 149 5.95 5.75 9.62
C ILE A 149 6.29 4.26 9.60
N GLU A 150 5.67 3.49 8.72
CA GLU A 150 5.88 2.05 8.61
C GLU A 150 5.39 1.54 7.24
N SER A 151 5.94 0.40 6.80
CA SER A 151 5.39 -0.40 5.71
C SER A 151 5.26 -1.86 6.15
N GLY A 152 4.27 -2.54 5.58
CA GLY A 152 3.97 -3.94 5.86
C GLY A 152 3.89 -4.77 4.60
N THR A 153 4.11 -6.08 4.73
CA THR A 153 3.99 -7.05 3.63
C THR A 153 3.00 -8.14 4.00
N CYS A 154 2.09 -8.44 3.09
CA CYS A 154 1.10 -9.48 3.24
C CYS A 154 1.72 -10.89 3.16
N ASP A 155 1.05 -11.85 3.79
CA ASP A 155 1.44 -13.25 3.75
C ASP A 155 1.39 -13.83 2.32
N THR A 156 2.14 -14.91 2.10
CA THR A 156 2.24 -15.54 0.78
C THR A 156 0.86 -15.96 0.26
N GLY A 157 0.52 -15.50 -0.95
CA GLY A 157 -0.77 -15.77 -1.59
C GLY A 157 -1.86 -14.73 -1.31
N TYR A 158 -1.58 -13.76 -0.45
CA TYR A 158 -2.45 -12.62 -0.15
C TYR A 158 -1.83 -11.30 -0.62
N ALA A 159 -2.69 -10.35 -0.94
CA ALA A 159 -2.38 -8.99 -1.33
C ALA A 159 -3.17 -8.01 -0.45
N TYR A 160 -2.72 -6.77 -0.43
CA TYR A 160 -3.39 -5.70 0.31
C TYR A 160 -4.67 -5.27 -0.43
N ASP A 161 -5.80 -5.30 0.27
CA ASP A 161 -7.05 -4.73 -0.20
C ASP A 161 -7.18 -3.30 0.30
N ALA A 162 -7.13 -2.35 -0.64
CA ALA A 162 -7.29 -0.93 -0.33
C ALA A 162 -8.70 -0.59 0.20
N LEU A 163 -9.72 -1.40 -0.09
CA LEU A 163 -11.10 -1.18 0.36
C LEU A 163 -11.25 -1.48 1.85
N THR A 164 -10.73 -2.63 2.30
CA THR A 164 -10.79 -3.08 3.70
C THR A 164 -9.61 -2.58 4.52
N SER A 165 -8.55 -2.09 3.85
CA SER A 165 -7.25 -1.75 4.44
C SER A 165 -6.62 -2.93 5.17
N ALA A 166 -6.67 -4.13 4.58
CA ALA A 166 -6.18 -5.38 5.17
C ALA A 166 -5.55 -6.32 4.13
N CYS A 167 -4.81 -7.33 4.59
CA CYS A 167 -4.23 -8.39 3.75
C CYS A 167 -5.20 -9.56 3.54
N ASP A 168 -6.36 -9.31 2.96
CA ASP A 168 -7.43 -10.30 2.75
C ASP A 168 -7.73 -10.59 1.27
N LEU A 169 -7.10 -9.87 0.35
CA LEU A 169 -7.20 -10.09 -1.08
C LEU A 169 -6.41 -11.35 -1.49
N LYS A 170 -7.05 -12.34 -2.10
CA LYS A 170 -6.34 -13.52 -2.62
C LYS A 170 -5.79 -13.24 -4.01
N VAL A 171 -4.47 -13.36 -4.17
CA VAL A 171 -3.78 -13.08 -5.45
C VAL A 171 -4.34 -13.92 -6.60
N ALA A 172 -4.79 -15.15 -6.32
CA ALA A 172 -5.39 -16.04 -7.32
C ALA A 172 -6.75 -15.55 -7.86
N ASP A 173 -7.50 -14.78 -7.08
CA ASP A 173 -8.86 -14.34 -7.43
C ASP A 173 -8.85 -12.99 -8.17
N VAL A 174 -7.77 -12.21 -8.04
CA VAL A 174 -7.61 -10.88 -8.65
C VAL A 174 -6.21 -10.70 -9.25
N PRO A 175 -5.85 -11.49 -10.28
CA PRO A 175 -4.51 -11.49 -10.84
C PRO A 175 -4.09 -10.11 -11.36
N ARG A 176 -5.05 -9.30 -11.84
CA ARG A 176 -4.80 -7.96 -12.38
C ARG A 176 -4.18 -6.98 -11.39
N VAL A 177 -4.56 -7.04 -10.11
CA VAL A 177 -4.01 -6.13 -9.09
C VAL A 177 -2.50 -6.34 -8.93
N CYS A 178 -2.03 -7.58 -9.08
CA CYS A 178 -0.61 -7.90 -8.98
C CYS A 178 0.12 -7.90 -10.32
N THR A 179 -0.56 -8.11 -11.45
CA THR A 179 0.07 -8.03 -12.78
C THR A 179 0.18 -6.61 -13.29
N ASP A 180 -0.89 -5.82 -13.15
CA ASP A 180 -1.00 -4.47 -13.70
C ASP A 180 -0.49 -3.41 -12.68
N GLY A 181 -0.39 -3.83 -11.41
CA GLY A 181 -0.03 -3.01 -10.26
C GLY A 181 -1.28 -2.52 -9.52
N PRO A 182 -1.20 -2.34 -8.19
CA PRO A 182 -2.33 -1.87 -7.38
C PRO A 182 -2.70 -0.41 -7.66
N VAL A 183 -1.77 0.38 -8.22
CA VAL A 183 -1.99 1.76 -8.67
C VAL A 183 -1.79 1.87 -10.19
N PRO A 184 -2.72 2.51 -10.92
CA PRO A 184 -2.60 2.68 -12.38
C PRO A 184 -1.32 3.41 -12.82
N ALA A 185 -0.86 3.14 -14.04
CA ALA A 185 0.29 3.83 -14.61
C ALA A 185 -0.08 5.28 -14.93
N CYS A 186 0.84 6.20 -14.65
CA CYS A 186 0.79 7.52 -15.23
C CYS A 186 1.05 7.43 -16.74
N VAL A 187 0.13 7.99 -17.53
CA VAL A 187 0.27 8.16 -18.97
C VAL A 187 0.74 9.59 -19.27
N GLU A 188 0.22 10.57 -18.53
CA GLU A 188 0.53 11.99 -18.70
C GLU A 188 0.67 12.70 -17.35
N GLU A 189 1.46 13.77 -17.31
CA GLU A 189 1.60 14.65 -16.14
C GLU A 189 0.26 15.29 -15.78
N GLY A 190 -0.04 15.38 -14.48
CA GLY A 190 -1.31 15.92 -13.98
C GLY A 190 -2.52 14.98 -14.15
N GLN A 191 -2.32 13.78 -14.70
CA GLN A 191 -3.37 12.75 -14.70
C GLN A 191 -3.80 12.45 -13.26
N THR A 192 -5.11 12.38 -13.04
CA THR A 192 -5.68 11.97 -11.77
C THR A 192 -6.75 10.91 -11.96
N GLY A 193 -6.95 10.08 -10.95
CA GLY A 193 -7.94 9.01 -11.00
C GLY A 193 -8.18 8.41 -9.62
N ALA A 194 -9.37 7.84 -9.42
CA ALA A 194 -9.64 7.02 -8.25
C ALA A 194 -9.06 5.61 -8.47
N LEU A 195 -8.74 4.90 -7.38
CA LEU A 195 -8.39 3.49 -7.48
C LEU A 195 -9.64 2.65 -7.74
N ASP A 196 -9.55 1.68 -8.65
CA ASP A 196 -10.65 0.75 -8.92
C ASP A 196 -10.99 -0.12 -7.70
N SER A 197 -9.99 -0.44 -6.88
CA SER A 197 -10.16 -1.22 -5.65
C SER A 197 -10.83 -0.42 -4.53
N ASN A 198 -10.53 0.88 -4.42
CA ASN A 198 -11.16 1.77 -3.46
C ASN A 198 -11.26 3.19 -4.03
N PRO A 199 -12.44 3.61 -4.51
CA PRO A 199 -12.62 4.93 -5.09
C PRO A 199 -12.46 6.11 -4.12
N SER A 200 -12.38 5.86 -2.81
CA SER A 200 -12.02 6.87 -1.81
C SER A 200 -10.52 7.17 -1.81
N ILE A 201 -9.68 6.33 -2.42
CA ILE A 201 -8.26 6.60 -2.63
C ILE A 201 -8.08 7.05 -4.07
N TYR A 202 -7.31 8.12 -4.27
CA TYR A 202 -7.03 8.64 -5.61
C TYR A 202 -5.55 8.95 -5.78
N TYR A 203 -5.12 8.97 -7.03
CA TYR A 203 -3.74 9.24 -7.41
C TYR A 203 -3.65 10.53 -8.21
N VAL A 204 -2.50 11.19 -8.09
CA VAL A 204 -2.09 12.35 -8.89
C VAL A 204 -0.72 12.07 -9.46
N CYS A 205 -0.62 12.11 -10.79
CA CYS A 205 0.63 11.94 -11.52
C CYS A 205 1.40 13.26 -11.58
N THR A 206 2.67 13.21 -11.18
CA THR A 206 3.64 14.29 -11.37
C THR A 206 4.75 13.83 -12.31
N ASP A 207 5.64 14.74 -12.70
CA ASP A 207 6.76 14.49 -13.60
C ASP A 207 7.71 13.40 -13.05
N ASP A 208 7.77 13.26 -11.73
CA ASP A 208 8.73 12.39 -11.04
C ASP A 208 8.08 11.23 -10.25
N ASN A 209 6.79 11.30 -9.90
CA ASN A 209 6.17 10.30 -9.03
C ASN A 209 4.64 10.22 -9.16
N THR A 210 4.04 9.17 -8.59
CA THR A 210 2.61 9.03 -8.34
C THR A 210 2.32 9.30 -6.87
N LEU A 211 1.54 10.33 -6.58
CA LEU A 211 1.13 10.68 -5.22
C LEU A 211 -0.25 10.09 -4.92
N LEU A 212 -0.40 9.43 -3.77
CA LEU A 212 -1.67 8.90 -3.30
C LEU A 212 -2.28 9.77 -2.23
N TYR A 213 -3.58 9.96 -2.33
CA TYR A 213 -4.43 10.74 -1.44
C TYR A 213 -5.68 9.94 -1.09
N ARG A 214 -6.36 10.35 -0.01
CA ARG A 214 -7.59 9.69 0.42
C ARG A 214 -8.66 10.74 0.70
N CYS A 215 -9.82 10.57 0.07
CA CYS A 215 -11.02 11.31 0.40
C CYS A 215 -11.43 11.00 1.84
N SER A 216 -11.66 12.05 2.63
CA SER A 216 -12.20 11.90 3.99
C SER A 216 -13.57 11.24 3.96
N HIS A 217 -14.39 11.56 2.95
CA HIS A 217 -15.67 10.92 2.68
C HIS A 217 -15.92 10.76 1.17
N GLY A 218 -16.67 9.71 0.83
CA GLY A 218 -17.10 9.48 -0.54
C GLY A 218 -15.98 9.05 -1.49
N GLN A 219 -16.11 9.41 -2.77
CA GLN A 219 -15.26 8.91 -3.84
C GLN A 219 -14.67 10.08 -4.63
N TYR A 220 -13.47 9.92 -5.15
CA TYR A 220 -12.84 10.94 -5.98
C TYR A 220 -13.52 11.02 -7.36
N ASP A 221 -13.91 12.22 -7.78
CA ASP A 221 -14.40 12.50 -9.13
C ASP A 221 -13.30 13.22 -9.93
N PRO A 222 -12.63 12.54 -10.88
CA PRO A 222 -11.58 13.13 -11.71
C PRO A 222 -12.08 14.29 -12.58
N SER A 223 -13.38 14.34 -12.89
CA SER A 223 -13.98 15.41 -13.69
C SER A 223 -14.07 16.73 -12.91
N LEU A 224 -14.16 16.63 -11.58
CA LEU A 224 -14.30 17.75 -10.66
C LEU A 224 -13.02 18.01 -9.86
N PHE A 225 -11.98 17.19 -10.04
CA PHE A 225 -10.75 17.21 -9.25
C PHE A 225 -11.01 17.29 -7.74
N SER A 226 -12.04 16.59 -7.27
CA SER A 226 -12.51 16.69 -5.89
C SER A 226 -13.23 15.42 -5.44
N CYS A 227 -13.29 15.24 -4.12
CA CYS A 227 -14.03 14.17 -3.48
C CYS A 227 -15.53 14.51 -3.48
N LYS A 228 -16.34 13.54 -3.90
CA LYS A 228 -17.79 13.62 -3.91
C LYS A 228 -18.36 12.74 -2.80
N ASP A 229 -19.15 13.34 -1.92
CA ASP A 229 -19.85 12.59 -0.89
C ASP A 229 -20.90 11.66 -1.45
N SER A 230 -20.96 10.47 -0.86
CA SER A 230 -21.96 9.44 -1.19
C SER A 230 -23.26 9.69 -0.42
N THR A 231 -23.85 10.88 -0.51
CA THR A 231 -25.20 11.11 0.04
C THR A 231 -26.25 10.82 -1.03
N PRO A 232 -27.24 9.94 -0.77
CA PRO A 232 -28.47 9.94 -1.56
C PRO A 232 -29.17 11.26 -1.25
N THR A 233 -29.59 11.96 -2.31
CA THR A 233 -30.40 13.18 -2.25
C THR A 233 -31.64 12.95 -1.39
N SER A 234 -31.56 13.23 -0.09
CA SER A 234 -32.75 13.32 0.77
C SER A 234 -33.16 14.78 0.79
N ASN A 235 -34.15 15.10 -0.05
CA ASN A 235 -35.01 16.25 0.16
C ASN A 235 -35.65 16.10 1.55
N THR A 236 -35.03 16.64 2.59
CA THR A 236 -35.70 16.86 3.87
C THR A 236 -35.54 18.32 4.26
N THR A 237 -36.71 18.90 4.52
CA THR A 237 -36.98 20.31 4.64
C THR A 237 -36.26 20.88 5.86
N THR A 238 -35.54 21.96 5.61
CA THR A 238 -34.95 22.90 6.57
C THR A 238 -35.90 23.21 7.74
N PRO A 239 -35.40 23.21 8.98
CA PRO A 239 -35.62 24.31 9.90
C PRO A 239 -34.32 25.11 9.99
N THR A 240 -34.44 26.41 9.80
CA THR A 240 -33.34 27.38 9.88
C THR A 240 -32.68 27.32 11.26
N PRO A 241 -31.36 27.12 11.35
CA PRO A 241 -30.61 27.40 12.56
C PRO A 241 -29.68 28.60 12.39
N THR A 242 -29.24 29.11 13.53
CA THR A 242 -28.41 30.31 13.74
C THR A 242 -27.18 30.36 12.82
N PRO A 243 -26.70 31.56 12.43
CA PRO A 243 -25.56 31.68 11.53
C PRO A 243 -24.29 31.15 12.21
N VAL A 244 -23.90 29.92 11.85
CA VAL A 244 -22.59 29.35 12.17
C VAL A 244 -21.57 30.06 11.30
N THR A 245 -20.63 30.78 11.92
CA THR A 245 -19.56 31.51 11.21
C THR A 245 -18.24 30.79 11.39
N CYS A 246 -17.54 30.55 10.28
CA CYS A 246 -16.21 29.97 10.27
C CYS A 246 -15.15 31.07 10.34
N ASP A 247 -14.40 31.11 11.45
CA ASP A 247 -13.29 32.05 11.63
C ASP A 247 -11.96 31.48 11.08
N LEU A 248 -11.88 30.15 10.88
CA LEU A 248 -10.68 29.45 10.44
C LEU A 248 -11.03 28.20 9.61
N ALA A 249 -10.38 28.07 8.45
CA ALA A 249 -10.52 26.90 7.57
C ALA A 249 -9.89 25.63 8.20
N GLY A 250 -10.49 24.46 7.95
CA GLY A 250 -10.03 23.17 8.46
C GLY A 250 -10.46 22.86 9.90
N VAL A 251 -11.22 23.74 10.54
CA VAL A 251 -11.75 23.53 11.90
C VAL A 251 -13.14 22.91 11.82
N SER A 252 -13.44 21.97 12.73
CA SER A 252 -14.78 21.44 12.95
C SER A 252 -15.43 22.02 14.21
N ILE A 253 -16.68 22.48 14.10
CA ILE A 253 -17.46 23.16 15.14
C ILE A 253 -18.67 22.28 15.48
N VAL A 254 -18.99 22.07 16.76
CA VAL A 254 -20.22 21.35 17.14
C VAL A 254 -21.46 22.00 16.50
N ASP A 255 -22.35 21.17 15.98
CA ASP A 255 -23.68 21.64 15.58
C ASP A 255 -24.49 21.96 16.85
N PRO A 256 -24.91 23.23 17.05
CA PRO A 256 -25.69 23.63 18.22
C PRO A 256 -27.06 22.94 18.31
N ASP A 257 -27.59 22.43 17.20
CA ASP A 257 -28.90 21.79 17.13
C ASP A 257 -28.83 20.25 17.07
N SER A 258 -27.61 19.69 16.94
CA SER A 258 -27.36 18.24 16.89
C SER A 258 -26.04 17.88 17.57
N CYS A 259 -26.10 17.17 18.70
CA CYS A 259 -24.93 16.62 19.40
C CYS A 259 -24.16 15.56 18.60
N ASN A 260 -24.82 14.96 17.62
CA ASN A 260 -24.27 14.03 16.64
C ASN A 260 -23.91 14.73 15.32
N GLY A 261 -24.10 16.04 15.21
CA GLY A 261 -23.71 16.86 14.07
C GLY A 261 -22.54 17.80 14.37
N TYR A 262 -21.85 18.22 13.32
CA TYR A 262 -20.82 19.25 13.37
C TYR A 262 -20.70 20.00 12.04
N TYR A 263 -20.01 21.13 12.03
CA TYR A 263 -19.72 21.91 10.84
C TYR A 263 -18.22 21.89 10.56
N LEU A 264 -17.81 21.44 9.37
CA LEU A 264 -16.44 21.58 8.89
C LEU A 264 -16.31 22.89 8.11
N CYS A 265 -15.35 23.73 8.48
CA CYS A 265 -15.08 24.96 7.77
C CYS A 265 -14.16 24.70 6.57
N ASN A 266 -14.64 24.93 5.35
CA ASN A 266 -13.82 24.76 4.15
C ASN A 266 -12.78 25.90 3.98
N LEU A 267 -11.93 25.81 2.96
CA LEU A 267 -10.93 26.84 2.64
C LEU A 267 -11.53 28.21 2.29
N LEU A 268 -12.82 28.25 1.96
CA LEU A 268 -13.58 29.47 1.66
C LEU A 268 -14.33 30.01 2.89
N LEU A 269 -14.10 29.45 4.08
CA LEU A 269 -14.78 29.77 5.34
C LEU A 269 -16.29 29.56 5.30
N GLU A 270 -16.74 28.60 4.48
CA GLU A 270 -18.13 28.18 4.44
C GLU A 270 -18.30 26.96 5.37
N PRO A 271 -19.30 26.98 6.29
CA PRO A 271 -19.59 25.86 7.16
C PRO A 271 -20.30 24.75 6.38
N ILE A 272 -19.71 23.57 6.35
CA ILE A 272 -20.30 22.36 5.76
C ILE A 272 -20.83 21.50 6.91
N HIS A 273 -22.12 21.21 6.93
CA HIS A 273 -22.74 20.39 7.98
C HIS A 273 -22.48 18.91 7.75
N GLU A 274 -22.09 18.21 8.81
CA GLU A 274 -21.73 16.80 8.85
C GLU A 274 -22.40 16.11 10.04
N GLU A 275 -22.68 14.81 9.91
CA GLU A 275 -23.21 13.98 10.99
C GLU A 275 -22.28 12.79 11.28
N CYS A 276 -22.10 12.50 12.56
CA CYS A 276 -21.36 11.34 12.99
C CYS A 276 -22.09 10.03 12.63
N PRO A 277 -21.34 8.93 12.41
CA PRO A 277 -21.92 7.61 12.18
C PRO A 277 -22.91 7.21 13.28
N ALA A 278 -23.90 6.39 12.93
CA ALA A 278 -24.95 6.00 13.86
C ALA A 278 -24.38 5.37 15.15
N GLY A 279 -24.78 5.90 16.30
CA GLY A 279 -24.27 5.49 17.61
C GLY A 279 -23.03 6.24 18.10
N ASN A 280 -22.63 7.30 17.40
CA ASN A 280 -21.51 8.16 17.76
C ASN A 280 -21.96 9.62 17.95
N PHE A 281 -21.21 10.39 18.74
CA PHE A 281 -21.39 11.83 18.93
C PHE A 281 -20.13 12.60 18.55
N PHE A 282 -20.27 13.87 18.16
CA PHE A 282 -19.13 14.67 17.76
C PHE A 282 -18.44 15.29 18.99
N SER A 283 -17.13 15.07 19.12
CA SER A 283 -16.34 15.67 20.20
C SER A 283 -15.65 16.95 19.72
N PRO A 284 -16.06 18.16 20.16
CA PRO A 284 -15.42 19.43 19.79
C PRO A 284 -13.97 19.54 20.29
N LEU A 285 -13.56 18.64 21.18
CA LEU A 285 -12.24 18.64 21.78
C LEU A 285 -11.24 17.75 21.04
N LEU A 286 -11.74 16.68 20.41
CA LEU A 286 -10.93 15.76 19.59
C LEU A 286 -11.17 15.96 18.09
N HIS A 287 -12.15 16.78 17.71
CA HIS A 287 -12.57 17.00 16.33
C HIS A 287 -12.93 15.69 15.60
N LEU A 288 -13.43 14.70 16.33
CA LEU A 288 -13.70 13.33 15.88
C LEU A 288 -15.05 12.82 16.42
N CYS A 289 -15.63 11.85 15.70
CA CYS A 289 -16.82 11.13 16.13
C CYS A 289 -16.44 10.01 17.09
N LEU A 290 -16.92 10.09 18.34
CA LEU A 290 -16.67 9.09 19.36
C LEU A 290 -17.88 8.16 19.52
N PRO A 291 -17.67 6.85 19.76
CA PRO A 291 -18.75 5.95 20.09
C PRO A 291 -19.42 6.37 21.41
N GLY A 292 -20.74 6.46 21.40
CA GLY A 292 -21.52 6.91 22.55
C GLY A 292 -22.81 7.62 22.16
N SER A 293 -23.67 7.81 23.15
CA SER A 293 -24.90 8.57 22.99
C SER A 293 -24.69 10.02 23.44
N CYS A 294 -25.56 10.94 23.01
CA CYS A 294 -25.48 12.34 23.43
C CYS A 294 -25.60 12.56 24.95
N GLU A 295 -25.96 11.53 25.72
CA GLU A 295 -25.98 11.54 27.17
C GLU A 295 -24.58 11.32 27.79
N ASP A 296 -23.62 10.76 27.04
CA ASP A 296 -22.24 10.52 27.48
C ASP A 296 -21.34 11.77 27.31
N GLY A 297 -21.77 12.74 26.49
CA GLY A 297 -21.11 14.03 26.26
C GLY A 297 -21.54 15.16 27.20
N ALA A 298 -22.58 14.94 28.01
CA ALA A 298 -23.02 15.88 29.05
C ALA A 298 -22.32 15.61 30.38
N GLY A 299 -20.99 15.58 30.35
CA GLY A 299 -20.16 15.67 31.55
C GLY A 299 -20.39 17.04 32.20
N THR A 300 -21.25 17.04 33.20
CA THR A 300 -21.60 18.16 34.09
C THR A 300 -20.46 19.13 34.33
N THR A 301 -20.79 20.40 34.10
CA THR A 301 -20.14 21.59 34.62
C THR A 301 -19.62 21.42 36.06
N THR A 302 -18.30 21.39 36.19
CA THR A 302 -17.62 22.21 37.19
C THR A 302 -16.42 22.85 36.53
N THR A 303 -16.61 24.09 36.07
CA THR A 303 -15.52 25.06 35.99
C THR A 303 -14.86 25.13 37.37
N PRO A 304 -13.53 25.06 37.43
CA PRO A 304 -12.83 26.26 37.88
C PRO A 304 -11.55 26.59 37.11
N ALA A 305 -11.43 27.88 36.82
CA ALA A 305 -10.22 28.71 36.75
C ALA A 305 -9.15 28.40 35.70
N ASP A 306 -9.10 29.29 34.70
CA ASP A 306 -7.89 29.83 34.04
C ASP A 306 -6.61 29.01 34.22
N THR A 307 -6.37 28.09 33.29
CA THR A 307 -5.04 27.52 33.14
C THR A 307 -4.68 27.48 31.66
N LYS A 308 -4.17 28.61 31.17
CA LYS A 308 -3.37 28.62 29.95
C LYS A 308 -2.03 27.98 30.27
N CYS A 309 -1.61 27.02 29.46
CA CYS A 309 -0.31 26.38 29.59
C CYS A 309 0.74 27.11 28.75
N GLU A 310 1.99 27.09 29.20
CA GLU A 310 3.08 27.84 28.56
C GLU A 310 3.65 27.10 27.34
N LYS A 311 3.44 25.78 27.27
CA LYS A 311 3.96 24.92 26.20
C LYS A 311 3.00 23.76 25.92
N VAL A 312 2.77 23.51 24.63
CA VAL A 312 2.04 22.34 24.10
C VAL A 312 2.71 21.04 24.55
N GLY A 313 1.92 20.07 25.01
CA GLY A 313 2.42 18.79 25.49
C GLY A 313 1.63 18.22 26.67
N MET A 314 2.08 17.07 27.18
CA MET A 314 1.45 16.39 28.31
C MET A 314 2.29 16.50 29.57
N SER A 315 1.66 16.66 30.73
CA SER A 315 2.32 16.71 32.03
C SER A 315 1.57 15.84 33.05
N SER A 316 2.30 15.35 34.06
CA SER A 316 1.71 14.52 35.11
C SER A 316 0.77 15.33 35.97
N ASP A 317 -0.35 14.72 36.37
CA ASP A 317 -1.17 15.28 37.44
C ASP A 317 -0.51 15.00 38.81
N PRO A 318 -0.14 16.03 39.59
CA PRO A 318 0.44 15.82 40.91
C PRO A 318 -0.53 15.22 41.93
N ALA A 319 -1.85 15.29 41.69
CA ALA A 319 -2.88 14.73 42.55
C ALA A 319 -3.28 13.29 42.19
N SER A 320 -2.93 12.83 40.98
CA SER A 320 -3.32 11.51 40.48
C SER A 320 -2.25 10.92 39.56
N CYS A 321 -1.70 9.77 39.94
CA CYS A 321 -0.73 9.02 39.13
C CYS A 321 -1.32 8.44 37.83
N THR A 322 -2.65 8.31 37.76
CA THR A 322 -3.39 7.95 36.54
C THR A 322 -3.95 9.19 35.82
N GLY A 323 -3.79 10.37 36.41
CA GLY A 323 -4.20 11.64 35.81
C GLY A 323 -3.05 12.30 35.05
N TYR A 324 -3.39 13.04 34.01
CA TYR A 324 -2.43 13.89 33.30
C TYR A 324 -3.13 15.13 32.76
N TYR A 325 -2.35 16.18 32.56
CA TYR A 325 -2.81 17.38 31.88
C TYR A 325 -2.28 17.38 30.45
N PHE A 326 -3.15 17.68 29.50
CA PHE A 326 -2.83 17.87 28.09
C PHE A 326 -2.99 19.35 27.74
N CYS A 327 -1.94 19.94 27.21
CA CYS A 327 -1.95 21.28 26.66
C CYS A 327 -2.07 21.21 25.14
N ASP A 328 -3.18 21.72 24.60
CA ASP A 328 -3.43 21.78 23.15
C ASP A 328 -2.61 22.89 22.46
N ALA A 329 -2.60 22.90 21.12
CA ALA A 329 -1.91 23.92 20.33
C ALA A 329 -2.46 25.35 20.57
N SER A 330 -3.65 25.47 21.15
CA SER A 330 -4.28 26.73 21.56
C SER A 330 -3.93 27.14 23.00
N LEU A 331 -2.98 26.45 23.63
CA LEU A 331 -2.54 26.67 25.02
C LEU A 331 -3.64 26.47 26.06
N ARG A 332 -4.64 25.63 25.77
CA ARG A 332 -5.67 25.25 26.74
C ARG A 332 -5.26 23.98 27.46
N LEU A 333 -5.18 24.08 28.79
CA LEU A 333 -4.88 22.95 29.65
C LEU A 333 -6.15 22.16 29.94
N VAL A 334 -6.14 20.88 29.61
CA VAL A 334 -7.25 19.95 29.85
C VAL A 334 -6.77 18.82 30.72
N HIS A 335 -7.51 18.55 31.80
CA HIS A 335 -7.25 17.40 32.67
C HIS A 335 -7.88 16.13 32.09
N ARG A 336 -7.13 15.03 32.12
CA ARG A 336 -7.47 13.73 31.54
C ARG A 336 -7.05 12.62 32.49
N GLN A 337 -7.59 11.43 32.28
CA GLN A 337 -7.26 10.23 33.03
C GLN A 337 -6.90 9.09 32.07
N CYS A 338 -5.87 8.35 32.42
CA CYS A 338 -5.42 7.17 31.69
C CYS A 338 -6.42 6.03 31.87
N ASP A 339 -6.49 5.15 30.85
CA ASP A 339 -7.39 4.00 30.86
C ASP A 339 -7.07 3.02 32.00
N THR A 340 -8.07 2.22 32.37
CA THR A 340 -7.96 1.28 33.48
C THR A 340 -6.80 0.29 33.27
N GLY A 341 -5.90 0.20 34.25
CA GLY A 341 -4.69 -0.64 34.17
C GLY A 341 -3.45 0.06 33.57
N THR A 342 -3.51 1.36 33.35
CA THR A 342 -2.39 2.18 32.87
C THR A 342 -2.12 3.37 33.80
N TYR A 343 -0.90 3.91 33.76
CA TYR A 343 -0.48 5.09 34.53
C TYR A 343 0.24 6.09 33.63
N PHE A 344 0.24 7.37 34.02
CA PHE A 344 0.88 8.38 33.20
C PHE A 344 2.41 8.36 33.39
N ASN A 345 3.15 8.00 32.35
CA ASN A 345 4.61 7.98 32.35
C ASN A 345 5.16 9.34 31.93
N LYS A 346 5.66 10.12 32.89
CA LYS A 346 6.22 11.46 32.66
C LYS A 346 7.40 11.49 31.69
N SER A 347 8.23 10.44 31.69
CA SER A 347 9.43 10.38 30.83
C SER A 347 9.06 10.16 29.36
N LEU A 348 7.95 9.48 29.11
CA LEU A 348 7.45 9.15 27.78
C LEU A 348 6.26 10.02 27.34
N SER A 349 5.72 10.85 28.25
CA SER A 349 4.54 11.69 28.03
C SER A 349 3.32 10.93 27.47
N LEU A 350 3.07 9.72 27.98
CA LEU A 350 1.97 8.85 27.55
C LEU A 350 1.44 7.96 28.68
N CYS A 351 0.25 7.39 28.52
CA CYS A 351 -0.30 6.37 29.41
C CYS A 351 0.35 5.02 29.11
N ALA A 352 1.17 4.53 30.05
CA ALA A 352 1.90 3.27 29.91
C ALA A 352 1.19 2.15 30.69
N PRO A 353 1.23 0.90 30.19
CA PRO A 353 0.73 -0.25 30.93
C PRO A 353 1.47 -0.38 32.27
N GLY A 354 0.72 -0.50 33.36
CA GLY A 354 1.29 -0.62 34.69
C GLY A 354 0.41 -0.02 35.78
N THR A 355 0.83 -0.24 37.02
CA THR A 355 0.21 0.36 38.20
C THR A 355 1.06 1.51 38.69
N CYS A 356 0.44 2.49 39.35
CA CYS A 356 1.18 3.57 40.00
C CYS A 356 2.26 3.00 40.92
N GLN A 357 3.53 3.27 40.59
CA GLN A 357 4.64 3.02 41.50
C GLN A 357 4.84 4.29 42.32
N ASP A 358 4.83 4.13 43.65
CA ASP A 358 5.17 5.19 44.61
C ASP A 358 6.64 5.62 44.50
#